data_AF-A0A9Q3C5R5-F1
#
_entry.id   AF-A0A9Q3C5R5-F1
#
_cell.length_a   1.000
_cell.length_b   1.000
_cell.length_c   1.000
_cell.angle_alpha   90.00
_cell.angle_beta   90.00
_cell.angle_gamma   90.00
#
_symmetry.space_group_name_H-M   'P 1'
#
loop_
_entity.id
_entity.type
_entity.pdbx_description
1 polymer ?
#
loop_
_entity_poly.entity_id
_entity_poly.type
_entity_poly.pdbx_seq_one_letter_code
_entity_poly.pdbx_strand_id
1 'polypeptide(L)'
;MTVCIDNAQHPLNIDSRAHCSIVARNYLDHNFPNWEKQLLPPKAKNFKSASGKTTFIGKIIKEIVLPHRKGNIRLNPEFFVLEDAHFQGFLMGTDYQRMYGIDIYNSKNRNITIRTNKEQKFSVDIYHISSHDPLEELLS
;
A
#
# COMPACT_ATOMS: atom_id res chain seq x y z
N MET A 1 -2.66 -4.12 -6.42
CA MET A 1 -2.61 -3.09 -7.47
C MET A 1 -1.21 -2.49 -7.52
N THR A 2 -0.85 -1.78 -8.58
CA THR A 2 0.46 -1.11 -8.65
C THR A 2 0.28 0.40 -8.47
N VAL A 3 1.17 1.01 -7.70
CA VAL A 3 1.19 2.45 -7.44
C VAL A 3 2.59 3.01 -7.66
N CYS A 4 2.70 4.32 -7.87
CA CYS A 4 3.99 4.99 -7.98
C CYS A 4 4.40 5.58 -6.61
N ILE A 5 5.60 5.23 -6.13
CA ILE A 5 6.22 5.76 -4.91
C ILE A 5 7.68 6.04 -5.26
N ASP A 6 8.22 7.21 -4.89
CA ASP A 6 9.60 7.62 -5.20
C ASP A 6 9.98 7.44 -6.69
N ASN A 7 9.02 7.71 -7.59
CA ASN A 7 9.11 7.54 -9.06
C ASN A 7 9.28 6.09 -9.56
N ALA A 8 9.08 5.09 -8.71
CA ALA A 8 9.11 3.67 -9.08
C ALA A 8 7.75 2.99 -8.83
N GLN A 9 7.52 1.85 -9.48
CA GLN A 9 6.29 1.07 -9.34
C GLN A 9 6.38 0.09 -8.18
N HIS A 10 5.38 0.14 -7.29
CA HIS A 10 5.32 -0.72 -6.11
C HIS A 10 3.94 -1.38 -5.96
N PRO A 11 3.87 -2.64 -5.50
CA PRO A 11 2.63 -3.27 -5.12
C PRO A 11 2.00 -2.59 -3.91
N LEU A 12 0.69 -2.33 -4.01
CA LEU A 12 -0.19 -1.90 -2.93
C LEU A 12 -1.36 -2.87 -2.82
N ASN A 13 -1.56 -3.41 -1.61
CA ASN A 13 -2.72 -4.22 -1.25
C ASN A 13 -3.68 -3.40 -0.42
N ILE A 14 -4.94 -3.31 -0.83
CA ILE A 14 -5.99 -2.68 -0.03
C ILE A 14 -6.71 -3.80 0.73
N ASP A 15 -6.55 -3.82 2.05
CA ASP A 15 -7.07 -4.89 2.91
C ASP A 15 -8.02 -4.33 3.97
N SER A 16 -9.31 -4.62 3.82
CA SER A 16 -10.36 -4.18 4.76
C SER A 16 -10.31 -4.93 6.10
N ARG A 17 -9.52 -6.01 6.22
CA ARG A 17 -9.31 -6.75 7.46
C ARG A 17 -8.13 -6.21 8.27
N ALA A 18 -7.28 -5.39 7.67
CA ALA A 18 -6.20 -4.72 8.37
C ALA A 18 -6.69 -3.40 8.99
N HIS A 19 -6.51 -3.25 10.30
CA HIS A 19 -6.87 -2.00 10.98
C HIS A 19 -5.93 -0.84 10.59
N CYS A 20 -4.64 -1.14 10.45
CA CYS A 20 -3.61 -0.15 10.14
C CYS A 20 -2.95 -0.45 8.79
N SER A 21 -2.45 0.59 8.14
CA SER A 21 -1.62 0.49 6.96
C SER A 21 -0.19 0.12 7.36
N ILE A 22 0.38 -0.90 6.73
CA ILE A 22 1.64 -1.53 7.14
C ILE A 22 2.59 -1.75 5.95
N VAL A 23 3.87 -1.86 6.24
CA VAL A 23 4.91 -2.29 5.30
C VAL A 23 5.92 -3.16 6.03
N ALA A 24 6.45 -4.17 5.35
CA ALA A 24 7.47 -5.04 5.93
C ALA A 24 8.87 -4.41 5.84
N ARG A 25 9.67 -4.54 6.90
CA ARG A 25 11.06 -4.05 6.94
C ARG A 25 11.87 -4.60 5.79
N ASN A 26 11.83 -5.91 5.56
CA ASN A 26 12.56 -6.55 4.47
C ASN A 26 12.20 -5.94 3.11
N TYR A 27 10.93 -5.62 2.86
CA TYR A 27 10.52 -4.97 1.62
C TYR A 27 11.17 -3.58 1.46
N LEU A 28 11.25 -2.81 2.56
CA LEU A 28 11.92 -1.52 2.57
C LEU A 28 13.43 -1.65 2.34
N ASP A 29 14.09 -2.61 3.00
CA ASP A 29 15.53 -2.85 2.85
C ASP A 29 15.92 -3.13 1.39
N HIS A 30 15.07 -3.84 0.65
CA HIS A 30 15.32 -4.17 -0.75
C HIS A 30 15.00 -3.04 -1.73
N ASN A 31 13.98 -2.21 -1.45
CA ASN A 31 13.41 -1.29 -2.44
C ASN A 31 13.67 0.20 -2.15
N PHE A 32 14.00 0.57 -0.91
CA PHE A 32 14.11 1.96 -0.48
C PHE A 32 15.43 2.20 0.28
N PRO A 33 16.53 2.52 -0.44
CA PRO A 33 17.81 2.82 0.20
C PRO A 33 17.67 3.93 1.25
N ASN A 34 18.25 3.71 2.43
CA ASN A 34 18.21 4.66 3.56
C ASN A 34 16.81 4.98 4.12
N TRP A 35 15.80 4.12 3.91
CA TRP A 35 14.45 4.33 4.46
C TRP A 35 14.46 4.54 5.99
N GLU A 36 15.42 3.95 6.70
CA GLU A 36 15.61 4.11 8.15
C GLU A 36 15.81 5.57 8.58
N LYS A 37 16.38 6.43 7.71
CA LYS A 37 16.53 7.87 7.99
C LYS A 37 15.18 8.61 8.00
N GLN A 38 14.15 8.01 7.41
CA GLN A 38 12.78 8.52 7.37
C GLN A 38 11.91 7.87 8.45
N LEU A 39 12.47 6.95 9.26
CA LEU A 39 11.75 6.23 10.30
C LEU A 39 11.39 7.20 11.43
N LEU A 40 10.10 7.43 11.60
CA LEU A 40 9.55 8.14 12.75
C LEU A 40 9.41 7.15 13.91
N PRO A 41 9.93 7.48 15.11
CA PRO A 41 9.95 6.55 16.22
C PRO A 41 8.52 6.16 16.64
N PRO A 42 8.34 4.93 17.15
CA PRO A 42 7.06 4.45 17.60
C PRO A 42 6.56 5.32 18.77
N LYS A 43 5.40 5.99 18.61
CA LYS A 43 4.64 6.47 19.76
C LYS A 43 4.05 5.23 20.44
N ALA A 44 4.77 4.69 21.42
CA ALA A 44 4.49 3.50 22.23
C ALA A 44 3.07 2.90 22.02
N LYS A 45 2.96 1.87 21.17
CA LYS A 45 1.77 1.03 21.04
C LYS A 45 2.19 -0.41 20.71
N ASN A 46 1.71 -1.35 21.49
CA ASN A 46 1.82 -2.78 21.21
C ASN A 46 0.87 -3.14 20.05
N PHE A 47 1.39 -3.76 18.98
CA PHE A 47 0.59 -4.23 17.84
C PHE A 47 0.22 -5.70 18.01
N LYS A 48 -1.03 -6.06 17.70
CA LYS A 48 -1.49 -7.45 17.55
C LYS A 48 -1.73 -7.69 16.06
N SER A 49 -1.02 -8.65 15.47
CA SER A 49 -1.25 -9.09 14.09
C SER A 49 -2.03 -10.41 14.08
N ALA A 50 -2.63 -10.76 12.93
CA ALA A 50 -3.34 -12.03 12.76
C ALA A 50 -2.40 -13.25 12.75
N SER A 51 -1.12 -13.06 12.41
CA SER A 51 -0.10 -14.11 12.32
C SER A 51 0.73 -14.29 13.59
N GLY A 52 0.38 -13.59 14.68
CA GLY A 52 1.10 -13.63 15.96
C GLY A 52 1.61 -12.26 16.42
N LYS A 53 2.60 -12.25 17.31
CA LYS A 53 3.28 -11.01 17.70
C LYS A 53 4.17 -10.56 16.54
N THR A 54 4.01 -9.32 16.11
CA THR A 54 4.91 -8.69 15.15
C THR A 54 5.53 -7.46 15.81
N THR A 55 6.83 -7.29 15.65
CA THR A 55 7.53 -6.15 16.22
C THR A 55 7.33 -4.92 15.34
N PHE A 56 6.85 -3.85 15.95
CA PHE A 56 6.68 -2.55 15.31
C PHE A 56 7.85 -1.65 15.66
N ILE A 57 8.57 -1.17 14.65
CA ILE A 57 9.82 -0.41 14.85
C ILE A 57 9.67 1.10 14.60
N GLY A 58 8.53 1.53 14.07
CA GLY A 58 8.21 2.94 13.82
C GLY A 58 7.47 3.12 12.50
N LYS A 59 7.23 4.36 12.10
CA LYS A 59 6.44 4.68 10.91
C LYS A 59 7.28 5.31 9.81
N ILE A 60 6.86 5.12 8.57
CA ILE A 60 7.34 5.93 7.44
C ILE A 60 6.15 6.60 6.74
N ILE A 61 6.38 7.75 6.13
CA ILE A 61 5.40 8.42 5.27
C ILE A 61 5.85 8.23 3.83
N LYS A 62 4.96 7.73 2.96
CA LYS A 62 5.24 7.59 1.52
C LYS A 62 4.13 8.24 0.72
N GLU A 63 4.51 9.11 -0.21
CA GLU A 63 3.57 9.62 -1.20
C GLU A 63 3.24 8.50 -2.19
N ILE A 64 1.96 8.15 -2.26
CA ILE A 64 1.41 7.23 -3.24
C ILE A 64 0.80 8.05 -4.37
N VAL A 65 1.33 7.88 -5.56
CA VAL A 65 0.84 8.50 -6.79
C VAL A 65 0.10 7.45 -7.62
N LEU A 66 -1.15 7.75 -7.91
CA LEU A 66 -2.04 6.96 -8.75
C LEU A 66 -2.31 7.73 -10.04
N PRO A 67 -1.83 7.25 -11.20
CA PRO A 67 -2.11 7.91 -12.46
C PRO A 67 -3.59 7.81 -12.79
N HIS A 68 -4.20 8.93 -13.16
CA HIS A 68 -5.60 8.98 -13.57
C HIS A 68 -5.78 9.98 -14.71
N ARG A 69 -6.76 9.73 -15.60
CA ARG A 69 -6.95 10.49 -16.85
C ARG A 69 -7.19 11.99 -16.65
N LYS A 70 -7.70 12.38 -15.48
CA LYS A 70 -7.98 13.78 -15.10
C LYS A 70 -6.85 14.41 -14.25
N GLY A 71 -5.67 13.80 -14.23
CA GLY A 71 -4.55 14.18 -13.38
C GLY A 71 -4.28 13.13 -12.30
N ASN A 72 -3.07 13.18 -11.74
CA ASN A 72 -2.61 12.21 -10.75
C ASN A 72 -3.32 12.41 -9.40
N ILE A 73 -3.73 11.30 -8.79
CA ILE A 73 -4.23 11.27 -7.43
C ILE A 73 -3.02 11.01 -6.52
N ARG A 74 -2.84 11.84 -5.49
CA ARG A 74 -1.72 11.76 -4.55
C ARG A 74 -2.25 11.53 -3.14
N LEU A 75 -1.76 10.50 -2.47
CA LEU A 75 -2.09 10.14 -1.09
C LEU A 75 -0.80 10.15 -0.26
N ASN A 76 -0.86 10.54 1.02
CA ASN A 76 0.31 10.59 1.90
C ASN A 76 0.09 9.75 3.17
N PRO A 77 -0.09 8.42 3.04
CA PRO A 77 -0.26 7.55 4.19
C PRO A 77 1.02 7.39 5.04
N GLU A 78 0.80 7.23 6.35
CA GLU A 78 1.75 6.67 7.31
C GLU A 78 1.65 5.15 7.29
N PHE A 79 2.76 4.47 7.04
CA PHE A 79 2.86 3.02 7.16
C PHE A 79 3.59 2.63 8.43
N PHE A 80 2.99 1.74 9.21
CA PHE A 80 3.67 1.09 10.31
C PHE A 80 4.68 0.09 9.73
N VAL A 81 5.95 0.22 10.12
CA VAL A 81 7.01 -0.70 9.70
C VAL A 81 7.04 -1.88 10.65
N LEU A 82 6.87 -3.06 10.06
CA LEU A 82 6.86 -4.34 10.76
C LEU A 82 8.19 -5.06 10.53
N GLU A 83 8.90 -5.39 11.60
CA GLU A 83 10.23 -6.02 11.54
C GLU A 83 10.14 -7.46 11.03
N ASP A 84 9.22 -8.25 11.59
CA ASP A 84 9.13 -9.70 11.37
C ASP A 84 8.11 -10.10 10.28
N ALA A 85 7.68 -9.16 9.44
CA ALA A 85 6.70 -9.42 8.39
C ALA A 85 7.38 -9.88 7.08
N HIS A 86 6.72 -10.78 6.35
CA HIS A 86 7.29 -11.40 5.13
C HIS A 86 6.48 -11.14 3.84
N PHE A 87 5.58 -10.16 3.83
CA PHE A 87 4.82 -9.83 2.63
C PHE A 87 5.56 -8.82 1.73
N GLN A 88 5.21 -8.80 0.45
CA GLN A 88 5.77 -7.89 -0.54
C GLN A 88 4.84 -6.67 -0.71
N GLY A 89 5.44 -5.48 -0.81
CA GLY A 89 4.71 -4.23 -1.07
C GLY A 89 4.20 -3.53 0.17
N PHE A 90 3.29 -2.59 -0.08
CA PHE A 90 2.57 -1.83 0.93
C PHE A 90 1.19 -2.43 1.14
N LEU A 91 0.68 -2.37 2.36
CA LEU A 91 -0.70 -2.71 2.68
C LEU A 91 -1.40 -1.47 3.22
N MET A 92 -2.53 -1.11 2.61
CA MET A 92 -3.41 -0.03 3.04
C MET A 92 -4.60 -0.60 3.79
N GLY A 93 -4.61 -0.37 5.10
CA GLY A 93 -5.67 -0.79 6.01
C GLY A 93 -6.85 0.18 6.05
N THR A 94 -7.78 -0.12 6.95
CA THR A 94 -9.01 0.64 7.13
C THR A 94 -8.80 2.05 7.68
N ASP A 95 -7.67 2.32 8.33
CA ASP A 95 -7.24 3.66 8.75
C ASP A 95 -7.24 4.65 7.58
N TYR A 96 -6.57 4.31 6.48
CA TYR A 96 -6.49 5.16 5.29
C TYR A 96 -7.59 4.92 4.27
N GLN A 97 -8.20 3.73 4.22
CA GLN A 97 -9.40 3.53 3.39
C GLN A 97 -10.52 4.47 3.82
N ARG A 98 -10.77 4.59 5.13
CA ARG A 98 -11.81 5.51 5.64
C ARG A 98 -11.42 6.96 5.42
N MET A 99 -10.15 7.32 5.66
CA MET A 99 -9.66 8.69 5.51
C MET A 99 -9.80 9.19 4.07
N TYR A 100 -9.47 8.36 3.08
CA TYR A 100 -9.51 8.72 1.66
C TYR A 100 -10.78 8.23 0.94
N GLY A 101 -11.80 7.79 1.69
CA GLY A 101 -13.06 7.27 1.12
C GLY A 101 -12.83 6.22 0.03
N ILE A 102 -11.94 5.26 0.30
CA ILE A 102 -11.57 4.20 -0.63
C ILE A 102 -12.61 3.09 -0.56
N ASP A 103 -13.37 2.94 -1.64
CA ASP A 103 -14.35 1.86 -1.80
C ASP A 103 -13.91 0.96 -2.94
N ILE A 104 -13.86 -0.36 -2.69
CA ILE A 104 -13.64 -1.37 -3.73
C ILE A 104 -15.01 -1.87 -4.18
N TYR A 105 -15.27 -1.86 -5.49
CA TYR A 105 -16.46 -2.48 -6.04
C TYR A 105 -16.13 -3.32 -7.27
N ASN A 106 -16.85 -4.44 -7.38
CA ASN A 106 -16.74 -5.39 -8.47
C ASN A 106 -17.92 -5.16 -9.40
N SER A 107 -17.68 -4.48 -10.52
CA SER A 107 -18.63 -4.44 -11.62
C SER A 107 -18.18 -5.42 -12.71
N LYS A 108 -17.81 -4.93 -13.90
CA LYS A 108 -17.17 -5.74 -14.95
C LYS A 108 -15.69 -5.98 -14.68
N ASN A 109 -15.03 -5.00 -14.07
CA ASN A 109 -13.64 -5.05 -13.60
C ASN A 109 -13.59 -4.66 -12.13
N ARG A 110 -12.55 -5.11 -11.41
CA ARG A 110 -12.30 -4.66 -10.04
C ARG A 110 -11.86 -3.20 -10.08
N ASN A 111 -12.68 -2.32 -9.53
CA ASN A 111 -12.44 -0.88 -9.48
C ASN A 111 -12.28 -0.42 -8.04
N ILE A 112 -11.49 0.63 -7.84
CA ILE A 112 -11.53 1.42 -6.61
C ILE A 112 -12.04 2.80 -6.91
N THR A 113 -12.83 3.36 -6.00
CA THR A 113 -12.99 4.81 -5.94
C THR A 113 -12.21 5.41 -4.81
N ILE A 114 -11.67 6.60 -5.04
CA ILE A 114 -10.90 7.36 -4.05
C ILE A 114 -11.51 8.75 -3.96
N ARG A 115 -11.76 9.21 -2.74
CA ARG A 115 -12.21 10.58 -2.45
C ARG A 115 -11.05 11.39 -1.88
N THR A 116 -10.59 12.39 -2.63
CA THR A 116 -9.55 13.30 -2.15
C THR A 116 -10.14 14.42 -1.29
N ASN A 117 -11.41 14.78 -1.50
CA ASN A 117 -12.20 15.70 -0.69
C ASN A 117 -13.71 15.42 -0.86
N LYS A 118 -14.59 16.22 -0.23
CA LYS A 118 -16.05 16.03 -0.29
C LYS A 118 -16.63 16.09 -1.72
N GLU A 119 -15.97 16.79 -2.64
CA GLU A 119 -16.47 17.11 -3.98
C GLU A 119 -15.80 16.28 -5.08
N GLN A 120 -14.61 15.73 -4.83
CA GLN A 120 -13.83 15.00 -5.81
C GLN A 120 -13.77 13.51 -5.50
N LYS A 121 -14.37 12.72 -6.39
CA LYS A 121 -14.33 11.26 -6.40
C LYS A 121 -13.72 10.78 -7.72
N PHE A 122 -12.69 9.95 -7.63
CA PHE A 122 -12.02 9.33 -8.77
C PHE A 122 -12.32 7.85 -8.83
N SER A 123 -12.38 7.27 -10.02
CA SER A 123 -12.46 5.82 -10.25
C SER A 123 -11.16 5.37 -10.88
N VAL A 124 -10.52 4.35 -10.30
CA VAL A 124 -9.27 3.78 -10.78
C VAL A 124 -9.50 2.29 -11.01
N ASP A 125 -9.25 1.84 -12.24
CA ASP A 125 -9.27 0.42 -12.57
C ASP A 125 -8.10 -0.29 -11.88
N ILE A 126 -8.39 -1.38 -11.16
CA ILE A 126 -7.36 -2.27 -10.64
C ILE A 126 -6.98 -3.22 -11.77
N TYR A 127 -6.18 -2.75 -12.72
CA TYR A 127 -5.49 -3.67 -13.61
C TYR A 127 -4.42 -4.42 -12.82
N HIS A 128 -4.40 -5.74 -12.95
CA HIS A 128 -3.17 -6.49 -12.74
C HIS A 128 -2.19 -6.02 -13.83
N ILE A 129 -1.19 -5.21 -13.47
CA ILE A 129 0.07 -5.26 -14.21
C ILE A 129 0.79 -6.49 -13.64
N SER A 130 0.30 -7.69 -13.98
CA SER A 130 1.08 -8.91 -13.93
C SER A 130 1.57 -9.16 -15.35
N SER A 131 2.80 -8.76 -15.63
CA SER A 131 3.58 -9.38 -16.69
C SER A 131 4.84 -9.95 -16.07
N HIS A 132 4.64 -10.99 -15.26
CA HIS A 132 5.51 -12.15 -15.14
C HIS A 132 4.69 -13.23 -14.43
N ASP A 133 4.04 -14.08 -15.23
CA ASP A 133 3.55 -15.38 -14.78
C ASP A 133 4.68 -16.38 -15.06
N PRO A 134 5.44 -16.84 -14.05
CA PRO A 134 6.57 -17.75 -14.23
C PRO A 134 6.18 -19.15 -14.74
N LEU A 135 4.90 -19.42 -15.01
CA LEU A 135 4.42 -20.65 -15.61
C LEU A 135 4.44 -20.66 -17.16
N GLU A 136 4.57 -19.49 -17.82
CA GLU A 136 4.68 -19.41 -19.28
C GLU A 136 6.09 -19.80 -19.80
N GLU A 137 7.15 -19.67 -18.98
CA GLU A 137 8.52 -20.08 -19.34
C GLU A 137 8.75 -21.61 -19.30
N LEU A 138 7.82 -22.38 -18.74
CA LEU A 138 7.94 -23.85 -18.69
C LEU A 138 7.30 -24.56 -19.90
N LEU A 139 6.65 -23.80 -20.80
CA LEU A 139 5.95 -24.33 -21.97
C LEU A 139 6.40 -23.69 -23.30
N SER A 140 7.48 -22.89 -23.30
CA SER A 140 8.17 -22.35 -24.47
C SER A 140 9.52 -23.02 -24.68
#